data_AF-A0AAV6U427-F1
#
_entry.id   AF-A0AAV6U427-F1
#
_cell.length_a   1.000
_cell.length_b   1.000
_cell.length_c   1.000
_cell.angle_alpha   90.00
_cell.angle_beta   90.00
_cell.angle_gamma   90.00
#
_symmetry.space_group_name_H-M   'P 1'
#
loop_
_entity.id
_entity.type
_entity.pdbx_description
1 polymer ?
#
loop_
_entity_poly.entity_id
_entity_poly.type
_entity_poly.pdbx_seq_one_letter_code
_entity_poly.pdbx_strand_id
1 'polypeptide(L)'
;MRKGVLPHKFDCQKRAPTGPATARRKRAKFCAVTSCINGPGSISIGVSYHEFPRDKELQADWVRFCGRSTKWRPGTSAHICSNHFSEDQLDRTTSPTHPKLMEGARPNVLLVSAGNKELYNSSTKYNKVVG
;
A
#
# COMPACT_ATOMS: atom_id res chain seq x y z
N MET A 1 -8.25 56.14 -46.56
CA MET A 1 -6.96 55.71 -46.01
C MET A 1 -7.20 54.83 -44.78
N ARG A 2 -6.72 53.57 -44.84
CA ARG A 2 -6.28 52.66 -43.75
C ARG A 2 -7.23 52.38 -42.57
N LYS A 3 -7.45 51.15 -42.09
CA LYS A 3 -7.29 49.74 -42.49
C LYS A 3 -8.00 48.96 -41.35
N GLY A 4 -8.68 47.86 -41.67
CA GLY A 4 -9.46 47.07 -40.71
C GLY A 4 -8.65 46.52 -39.54
N VAL A 5 -9.28 46.47 -38.37
CA VAL A 5 -8.73 45.86 -37.15
C VAL A 5 -8.94 44.35 -37.23
N LEU A 6 -7.84 43.61 -37.25
CA LEU A 6 -7.76 42.15 -37.25
C LEU A 6 -8.27 41.57 -35.91
N PRO A 7 -8.92 40.39 -35.92
CA PRO A 7 -9.37 39.73 -34.69
C PRO A 7 -8.18 39.19 -33.89
N HIS A 8 -8.22 39.40 -32.57
CA HIS A 8 -7.24 38.91 -31.61
C HIS A 8 -7.28 37.38 -31.54
N LYS A 9 -6.44 36.71 -32.34
CA LYS A 9 -6.15 35.28 -32.19
C LYS A 9 -5.44 35.09 -30.84
N PHE A 10 -6.12 34.49 -29.87
CA PHE A 10 -5.44 33.85 -28.75
C PHE A 10 -4.88 32.52 -29.26
N ASP A 11 -3.70 32.56 -29.86
CA ASP A 11 -2.96 31.34 -30.17
C ASP A 11 -2.60 30.66 -28.84
N CYS A 12 -3.31 29.56 -28.54
CA CYS A 12 -3.00 28.65 -27.45
C CYS A 12 -1.63 28.04 -27.72
N GLN A 13 -0.58 28.71 -27.24
CA GLN A 13 0.78 28.22 -27.28
C GLN A 13 0.85 26.94 -26.45
N LYS A 14 0.73 25.80 -27.15
CA LYS A 14 1.05 24.49 -26.60
C LYS A 14 2.54 24.52 -26.24
N ARG A 15 2.86 24.74 -24.96
CA ARG A 15 4.22 24.59 -24.47
C ARG A 15 4.60 23.12 -24.67
N ALA A 16 5.58 22.87 -25.53
CA ALA A 16 6.20 21.57 -25.65
C ALA A 16 6.83 21.20 -24.29
N PRO A 17 6.76 19.93 -23.85
CA PRO A 17 7.45 19.50 -22.64
C PRO A 17 8.97 19.55 -22.90
N THR A 18 9.63 20.62 -22.45
CA THR A 18 11.09 20.78 -22.52
C THR A 18 11.79 20.04 -21.38
N GLY A 19 11.51 18.75 -21.24
CA GLY A 19 12.22 17.85 -20.34
C GLY A 19 12.53 16.55 -21.06
N PRO A 20 13.66 15.88 -20.75
CA PRO A 20 13.87 14.52 -21.22
C PRO A 20 12.66 13.69 -20.81
N ALA A 21 12.09 12.91 -21.73
CA ALA A 21 10.98 11.99 -21.45
C ALA A 21 11.36 11.17 -20.21
N THR A 22 10.82 11.57 -19.06
CA THR A 22 11.40 11.20 -17.78
C THR A 22 11.35 9.70 -17.66
N ALA A 23 12.51 9.07 -17.44
CA ALA A 23 12.62 7.66 -17.12
C ALA A 23 11.46 7.28 -16.18
N ARG A 24 10.63 6.31 -16.59
CA ARG A 24 9.43 5.89 -15.86
C ARG A 24 9.84 5.57 -14.42
N ARG A 25 9.58 6.50 -13.50
CA ARG A 25 9.95 6.31 -12.09
C ARG A 25 9.27 5.03 -11.62
N LYS A 26 10.07 4.06 -11.18
CA LYS A 26 9.57 2.81 -10.61
C LYS A 26 8.68 3.20 -9.43
N ARG A 27 7.40 2.80 -9.47
CA ARG A 27 6.45 3.17 -8.42
C ARG A 27 6.93 2.59 -7.09
N ALA A 28 7.06 3.44 -6.07
CA ALA A 28 7.43 3.01 -4.73
C ALA A 28 6.34 2.11 -4.14
N LYS A 29 6.77 1.06 -3.42
CA LYS A 29 5.87 0.17 -2.67
C LYS A 29 5.35 0.92 -1.43
N PHE A 30 4.10 0.67 -1.05
CA PHE A 30 3.50 1.28 0.14
C PHE A 30 2.54 0.31 0.84
N CYS A 31 2.29 0.54 2.13
CA CYS A 31 1.31 -0.25 2.88
C CYS A 31 -0.12 0.15 2.53
N ALA A 32 -0.95 -0.84 2.22
CA ALA A 32 -2.33 -0.68 1.79
C ALA A 32 -3.29 -0.42 2.96
N VAL A 33 -2.87 -0.67 4.20
CA VAL A 33 -3.70 -0.48 5.39
C VAL A 33 -3.86 1.02 5.66
N THR A 34 -5.09 1.51 5.71
CA THR A 34 -5.40 2.96 5.86
C THR A 34 -4.87 3.56 7.16
N SER A 35 -4.77 2.78 8.21
CA SER A 35 -4.27 3.22 9.53
C SER A 35 -2.76 3.10 9.71
N CYS A 36 -2.03 2.60 8.69
CA CYS A 36 -0.61 2.29 8.81
C CYS A 36 0.27 3.52 8.61
N ILE A 37 1.28 3.66 9.48
CA ILE A 37 2.34 4.67 9.36
C ILE A 37 3.19 4.52 8.09
N ASN A 38 3.29 3.29 7.55
CA ASN A 38 4.05 2.96 6.34
C ASN A 38 3.18 3.09 5.06
N GLY A 39 2.20 3.99 5.09
CA GLY A 39 1.27 4.25 3.99
C GLY A 39 1.90 4.97 2.79
N PRO A 40 1.08 5.37 1.79
CA PRO A 40 1.55 6.11 0.61
C PRO A 40 2.30 7.38 1.01
N GLY A 41 3.48 7.61 0.42
CA GLY A 41 4.29 8.80 0.68
C GLY A 41 5.19 8.73 1.92
N SER A 42 5.13 7.64 2.69
CA SER A 42 6.06 7.38 3.79
C SER A 42 7.34 6.70 3.30
N ILE A 43 8.46 6.98 3.98
CA ILE A 43 9.71 6.23 3.84
C ILE A 43 9.81 5.31 5.04
N SER A 44 9.51 4.03 4.84
CA SER A 44 9.65 3.01 5.88
C SER A 44 11.05 2.40 5.86
N ILE A 45 11.75 2.43 6.99
CA ILE A 45 13.05 1.77 7.14
C ILE A 45 12.85 0.49 7.97
N GLY A 46 13.37 -0.65 7.50
CA GLY A 46 13.37 -1.91 8.26
C GLY A 46 12.08 -2.72 8.21
N VAL A 47 11.18 -2.46 7.26
CA VAL A 47 9.95 -3.26 7.07
C VAL A 47 9.97 -3.94 5.70
N SER A 48 9.40 -5.15 5.65
CA SER A 48 9.23 -5.87 4.39
C SER A 48 7.82 -5.66 3.84
N TYR A 49 7.72 -5.55 2.52
CA TYR A 49 6.45 -5.34 1.82
C TYR A 49 6.02 -6.63 1.12
N HIS A 50 4.89 -7.17 1.54
CA HIS A 50 4.34 -8.42 1.02
C HIS A 50 3.26 -8.16 -0.03
N GLU A 51 3.32 -8.91 -1.12
CA GLU A 51 2.29 -8.90 -2.15
C GLU A 51 1.03 -9.63 -1.69
N PHE A 52 -0.10 -9.20 -2.25
CA PHE A 52 -1.36 -9.88 -2.01
C PHE A 52 -1.29 -11.31 -2.56
N PRO A 53 -1.84 -12.30 -1.84
CA PRO A 53 -1.84 -13.67 -2.29
C PRO A 53 -2.66 -13.84 -3.58
N ARG A 54 -2.34 -14.90 -4.33
CA ARG A 54 -3.09 -15.28 -5.54
C ARG A 54 -4.44 -15.91 -5.20
N ASP A 55 -4.53 -16.53 -4.04
CA ASP A 55 -5.78 -17.08 -3.53
C ASP A 55 -6.80 -15.96 -3.30
N LYS A 56 -7.99 -16.12 -3.87
CA LYS A 56 -9.01 -15.06 -3.90
C LYS A 56 -9.66 -14.84 -2.54
N GLU A 57 -9.82 -15.89 -1.75
CA GLU A 57 -10.44 -15.82 -0.43
C GLU A 57 -9.50 -15.11 0.54
N LEU A 58 -8.24 -15.55 0.57
CA LEU A 58 -7.20 -14.93 1.38
C LEU A 58 -6.94 -13.48 0.95
N GLN A 59 -6.96 -13.21 -0.36
CA GLN A 59 -6.84 -11.84 -0.87
C GLN A 59 -8.01 -10.96 -0.42
N ALA A 60 -9.24 -11.49 -0.42
CA ALA A 60 -10.42 -10.75 0.04
C ALA A 60 -10.30 -10.41 1.54
N ASP A 61 -9.79 -11.33 2.36
CA ASP A 61 -9.53 -11.09 3.78
C ASP A 61 -8.49 -9.98 3.99
N TRP A 62 -7.39 -9.99 3.21
CA TRP A 62 -6.38 -8.93 3.24
C TRP A 62 -6.95 -7.57 2.82
N VAL A 63 -7.78 -7.54 1.78
CA VAL A 63 -8.45 -6.32 1.30
C VAL A 63 -9.41 -5.77 2.36
N ARG A 64 -10.18 -6.65 3.01
CA ARG A 64 -11.06 -6.30 4.13
C ARG A 64 -10.26 -5.71 5.29
N PHE A 65 -9.12 -6.31 5.62
CA PHE A 65 -8.22 -5.83 6.66
C PHE A 65 -7.65 -4.44 6.36
N CYS A 66 -7.40 -4.10 5.09
CA CYS A 66 -6.88 -2.79 4.71
C CYS A 66 -7.83 -1.63 5.06
N GLY A 67 -9.10 -1.90 5.38
CA GLY A 67 -10.07 -0.88 5.77
C GLY A 67 -10.39 0.10 4.64
N ARG A 68 -10.26 -0.34 3.38
CA ARG A 68 -10.57 0.46 2.19
C ARG A 68 -11.99 0.20 1.69
N SER A 69 -12.46 1.05 0.78
CA SER A 69 -13.77 0.89 0.14
C SER A 69 -13.94 -0.51 -0.45
N THR A 70 -15.17 -1.05 -0.42
CA THR A 70 -15.51 -2.38 -0.94
C THR A 70 -15.20 -2.56 -2.43
N LYS A 71 -15.09 -1.46 -3.19
CA LYS A 71 -14.72 -1.47 -4.62
C LYS A 71 -13.22 -1.38 -4.86
N TRP A 72 -12.42 -1.18 -3.80
CA TRP A 72 -10.98 -1.02 -3.92
C TRP A 72 -10.30 -2.35 -4.24
N ARG A 73 -9.30 -2.30 -5.12
CA ARG A 73 -8.49 -3.46 -5.50
C ARG A 73 -7.00 -3.13 -5.34
N PRO A 74 -6.18 -4.08 -4.87
CA PRO A 74 -4.75 -3.88 -4.75
C PRO A 74 -4.13 -3.73 -6.15
N GLY A 75 -3.41 -2.63 -6.35
CA GLY A 75 -2.55 -2.44 -7.52
C GLY A 75 -1.16 -3.03 -7.29
N THR A 76 -0.30 -3.04 -8.32
CA THR A 76 1.06 -3.60 -8.27
C THR A 76 2.02 -2.93 -7.28
N SER A 77 1.67 -1.76 -6.75
CA SER A 77 2.45 -1.02 -5.75
C SER A 77 1.84 -1.12 -4.34
N ALA A 78 0.64 -1.67 -4.22
CA ALA A 78 -0.05 -1.84 -2.95
C ALA A 78 0.39 -3.16 -2.31
N HIS A 79 0.95 -3.06 -1.11
CA HIS A 79 1.46 -4.19 -0.35
C HIS A 79 0.98 -4.09 1.10
N ILE A 80 1.18 -5.13 1.90
CA ILE A 80 1.02 -5.05 3.37
C ILE A 80 2.41 -5.18 3.99
N CYS A 81 2.76 -4.30 4.94
CA CYS A 81 4.06 -4.38 5.61
C CYS A 81 4.09 -5.50 6.66
N SER A 82 5.28 -6.03 6.92
CA SER A 82 5.52 -7.12 7.89
C SER A 82 4.95 -6.85 9.29
N ASN A 83 4.81 -5.59 9.71
CA ASN A 83 4.24 -5.21 11.01
C ASN A 83 2.76 -5.57 11.20
N HIS A 84 2.03 -5.91 10.13
CA HIS A 84 0.63 -6.33 10.24
C HIS A 84 0.47 -7.85 10.40
N PHE A 85 1.58 -8.59 10.38
CA PHE A 85 1.63 -10.03 10.55
C PHE A 85 2.31 -10.35 11.88
N SER A 86 1.76 -11.32 12.60
CA SER A 86 2.43 -11.87 13.77
C SER A 86 3.72 -12.61 13.40
N GLU A 87 4.65 -12.71 14.34
CA GLU A 87 5.94 -13.35 14.12
C GLU A 87 5.83 -14.85 13.81
N ASP A 88 4.77 -15.52 14.29
CA ASP A 88 4.47 -16.92 13.97
C ASP A 88 4.02 -17.14 12.53
N GLN A 89 3.64 -16.08 11.81
CA GLN A 89 3.24 -16.13 10.40
C GLN A 89 4.41 -15.75 9.47
N LEU A 90 5.55 -15.36 10.04
CA LEU A 90 6.74 -14.87 9.34
C LEU A 90 7.86 -15.92 9.41
N ASP A 91 8.19 -16.50 8.28
CA ASP A 91 9.37 -17.32 8.13
C ASP A 91 10.63 -16.45 7.97
N ARG A 92 11.37 -16.30 9.06
CA ARG A 92 12.70 -15.64 9.10
C ARG A 92 13.86 -16.60 8.84
N THR A 93 13.61 -17.91 8.67
CA THR A 93 14.69 -18.90 8.47
C THR A 93 15.39 -18.68 7.13
N THR A 94 14.64 -18.29 6.10
CA THR A 94 15.15 -18.08 4.75
C THR A 94 15.81 -16.70 4.55
N SER A 95 15.33 -15.67 5.25
CA SER A 95 15.93 -14.33 5.24
C SER A 95 15.58 -13.56 6.52
N PRO A 96 16.58 -13.18 7.34
CA PRO A 96 16.33 -12.43 8.57
C PRO A 96 15.81 -11.00 8.31
N THR A 97 16.23 -10.40 7.19
CA THR A 97 15.90 -9.01 6.82
C THR A 97 14.64 -8.91 5.96
N HIS A 98 14.30 -10.00 5.24
CA HIS A 98 13.12 -10.08 4.38
C HIS A 98 12.32 -11.36 4.67
N PRO A 99 11.65 -11.44 5.84
CA PRO A 99 10.88 -12.62 6.21
C PRO A 99 9.88 -12.96 5.09
N LYS A 100 9.68 -14.24 4.84
CA LYS A 100 8.59 -14.69 3.97
C LYS A 100 7.34 -14.88 4.80
N LEU A 101 6.18 -14.69 4.18
CA LEU A 101 4.94 -15.10 4.81
C LEU A 101 4.75 -16.60 4.62
N MET A 102 4.27 -17.26 5.66
CA MET A 102 3.81 -18.64 5.55
C MET A 102 2.60 -18.72 4.61
N GLU A 103 2.37 -19.90 4.06
CA GLU A 103 1.19 -20.16 3.24
C GLU A 103 -0.08 -19.95 4.08
N GLY A 104 -1.05 -19.20 3.54
CA GLY A 104 -2.29 -18.89 4.27
C GLY A 104 -2.16 -17.74 5.28
N ALA A 105 -1.02 -17.05 5.36
CA ALA A 105 -0.85 -16.00 6.36
C ALA A 105 -1.86 -14.85 6.23
N ARG A 106 -2.43 -14.41 7.36
CA ARG A 106 -3.44 -13.34 7.42
C ARG A 106 -2.93 -12.16 8.23
N PRO A 107 -3.09 -10.91 7.75
CA PRO A 107 -2.81 -9.75 8.56
C PRO A 107 -3.81 -9.71 9.72
N ASN A 108 -3.29 -9.69 10.94
CA ASN A 108 -4.04 -9.82 12.18
C ASN A 108 -3.70 -8.72 13.19
N VAL A 109 -2.69 -7.88 12.90
CA VAL A 109 -2.24 -6.78 13.77
C VAL A 109 -2.66 -5.44 13.19
N LEU A 110 -3.72 -4.83 13.75
CA LEU A 110 -4.08 -3.45 13.42
C LEU A 110 -3.22 -2.48 14.24
N LEU A 111 -2.14 -1.99 13.65
CA LEU A 111 -1.39 -0.87 14.22
C LEU A 111 -2.17 0.42 13.98
N VAL A 112 -2.72 0.99 15.05
CA VAL A 112 -3.36 2.31 15.04
C VAL A 112 -2.29 3.36 15.27
N SER A 113 -2.25 4.39 14.43
CA SER A 113 -1.22 5.46 14.45
C SER A 113 -1.23 6.37 15.70
N ALA A 114 -1.96 6.02 16.76
CA ALA A 114 -2.11 6.84 17.95
C ALA A 114 -1.21 6.34 19.09
N GLY A 115 0.02 6.84 19.16
CA GLY A 115 0.78 7.14 20.40
C GLY A 115 1.02 6.08 21.48
N ASN A 116 0.45 4.87 21.41
CA ASN A 116 0.56 3.86 22.45
C ASN A 116 0.91 2.51 21.81
N LYS A 117 2.12 2.04 22.11
CA LYS A 117 2.71 0.78 21.65
C LYS A 117 2.09 -0.47 22.32
N GLU A 118 0.99 -0.28 23.07
CA GLU A 118 0.44 -1.26 24.02
C GLU A 118 -0.72 -2.12 23.47
N LEU A 119 -1.22 -1.89 22.24
CA LEU A 119 -2.27 -2.74 21.65
C LEU A 119 -1.73 -3.97 20.88
N TYR A 120 -0.43 -4.25 21.01
CA TYR A 120 0.30 -5.34 20.35
C TYR A 120 -0.16 -6.76 20.78
N ASN A 121 -0.93 -6.92 21.86
CA ASN A 121 -1.30 -8.26 22.36
C ASN A 121 -2.80 -8.57 22.49
N SER A 122 -3.73 -7.83 21.87
CA SER A 122 -5.17 -8.12 22.03
C SER A 122 -5.78 -9.09 20.99
N SER A 123 -4.99 -9.70 20.09
CA SER A 123 -5.50 -10.72 19.14
C SER A 123 -5.56 -12.15 19.69
N THR A 124 -5.34 -12.38 20.99
CA THR A 124 -5.61 -13.68 21.64
C THR A 124 -7.10 -14.04 21.74
N LYS A 125 -7.98 -13.43 20.93
CA LYS A 125 -9.39 -13.80 20.82
C LYS A 125 -9.90 -13.79 19.38
N TYR A 126 -9.29 -14.60 18.50
CA TYR A 126 -10.14 -15.36 17.58
C TYR A 126 -10.61 -16.59 18.37
N ASN A 127 -11.86 -16.55 18.82
CA ASN A 127 -12.50 -17.65 19.52
C ASN A 127 -12.38 -18.93 18.69
N LYS A 128 -11.74 -19.94 19.29
CA LYS A 128 -12.00 -21.35 19.02
C LYS A 128 -13.49 -21.61 19.34
N VAL A 129 -14.36 -21.39 18.37
CA VAL A 129 -15.71 -21.97 18.37
C VAL A 129 -15.64 -23.31 17.65
N VAL A 130 -15.14 -24.32 18.36
CA VAL A 130 -15.42 -25.72 18.09
C VAL A 130 -15.69 -26.39 19.43
N GLY A 131 -16.94 -26.78 19.61
CA GLY A 131 -17.54 -27.32 20.82
C GLY A 131 -19.05 -27.19 20.71
#